data_AF-A0A951JBU7-F1
#
_entry.id   AF-A0A951JBU7-F1
#
_cell.length_a   1.000
_cell.length_b   1.000
_cell.length_c   1.000
_cell.angle_alpha   90.00
_cell.angle_beta   90.00
_cell.angle_gamma   90.00
#
_symmetry.space_group_name_H-M   'P 1'
#
loop_
_entity.id
_entity.type
_entity.pdbx_description
1 polymer ?
#
loop_
_entity_poly.entity_id
_entity_poly.type
_entity_poly.pdbx_seq_one_letter_code
_entity_poly.pdbx_strand_id
1 'polypeptide(L)'
;SSDLNPQSLQGIGEDHAWFAAIAGPKGGEPEIVVVVLVEFGRSGSGTAAPIAAKTADFYLRKKYGIPIDTVQTLREHMMLRGWPQWANP
;
A
#
# COMPACT_ATOMS: atom_id res chain seq x y z
N SER A 1 -23.02 -18.59 8.53
CA SER A 1 -21.58 -18.65 8.26
C SER A 1 -21.27 -19.78 7.26
N SER A 2 -21.74 -19.83 6.02
CA SER A 2 -22.33 -18.82 5.10
C SER A 2 -21.35 -17.91 4.34
N ASP A 3 -21.71 -17.70 3.07
CA ASP A 3 -21.42 -16.55 2.19
C ASP A 3 -20.17 -16.57 1.29
N LEU A 4 -19.57 -17.74 1.02
CA LEU A 4 -18.57 -17.88 -0.05
C LEU A 4 -19.22 -18.26 -1.39
N ASN A 5 -18.97 -17.46 -2.43
CA ASN A 5 -19.42 -17.70 -3.80
C ASN A 5 -18.87 -19.05 -4.29
N PRO A 6 -19.71 -20.02 -4.70
CA PRO A 6 -19.24 -21.29 -5.27
C PRO A 6 -18.28 -21.09 -6.46
N GLN A 7 -18.38 -19.94 -7.13
CA GLN A 7 -17.50 -19.55 -8.21
C GLN A 7 -16.07 -19.20 -7.73
N SER A 8 -15.88 -18.57 -6.57
CA SER A 8 -14.52 -18.26 -6.11
C SER A 8 -13.71 -19.52 -5.77
N LEU A 9 -14.37 -20.60 -5.36
CA LEU A 9 -13.74 -21.89 -5.05
C LEU A 9 -13.43 -22.76 -6.28
N GLN A 10 -14.12 -22.49 -7.40
CA GLN A 10 -13.90 -23.14 -8.69
C GLN A 10 -13.04 -22.27 -9.64
N GLY A 11 -12.48 -21.14 -9.15
CA GLY A 11 -11.70 -20.18 -9.94
C GLY A 11 -12.53 -19.36 -10.96
N ILE A 12 -13.85 -19.37 -10.80
CA ILE A 12 -14.84 -18.70 -11.66
C ILE A 12 -15.32 -17.36 -11.09
N GLY A 13 -14.86 -16.95 -9.90
CA GLY A 13 -15.11 -15.64 -9.30
C GLY A 13 -13.84 -14.77 -9.33
N GLU A 14 -13.98 -13.46 -9.53
CA GLU A 14 -12.84 -12.55 -9.65
C GLU A 14 -12.06 -12.42 -8.33
N ASP A 15 -10.73 -12.59 -8.40
CA ASP A 15 -9.83 -12.49 -7.25
C ASP A 15 -9.87 -11.09 -6.63
N HIS A 16 -10.04 -11.02 -5.31
CA HIS A 16 -9.88 -9.77 -4.55
C HIS A 16 -8.40 -9.54 -4.21
N ALA A 17 -7.99 -8.28 -4.16
CA ALA A 17 -6.65 -7.91 -3.68
C ALA A 17 -6.72 -7.40 -2.24
N TRP A 18 -5.81 -7.86 -1.38
CA TRP A 18 -5.71 -7.36 -0.01
C TRP A 18 -4.25 -7.17 0.39
N PHE A 19 -4.00 -6.19 1.26
CA PHE A 19 -2.68 -5.91 1.81
C PHE A 19 -2.82 -5.25 3.19
N ALA A 20 -2.01 -5.69 4.15
CA ALA A 20 -1.88 -5.04 5.45
C ALA A 20 -0.45 -4.50 5.59
N ALA A 21 -0.32 -3.27 6.06
CA ALA A 21 0.95 -2.58 6.25
C ALA A 21 1.00 -1.94 7.63
N ILE A 22 2.18 -1.88 8.21
CA ILE A 22 2.50 -1.08 9.39
C ILE A 22 3.60 -0.09 9.01
N ALA A 23 3.48 1.17 9.44
CA ALA A 23 4.42 2.22 9.07
C ALA A 23 4.65 3.23 10.19
N GLY A 24 5.81 3.89 10.13
CA GLY A 24 6.24 4.97 11.00
C GLY A 24 7.37 5.78 10.35
N PRO A 25 7.88 6.84 11.00
CA PRO A 25 9.08 7.53 10.55
C PRO A 25 10.26 6.58 10.38
N LYS A 26 11.18 6.89 9.46
CA LYS A 26 12.42 6.13 9.31
C LYS A 26 13.20 6.13 10.63
N GLY A 27 13.47 4.94 11.18
CA GLY A 27 14.15 4.79 12.47
C GLY A 27 13.31 5.13 13.70
N GLY A 28 12.02 5.40 13.54
CA GLY A 28 11.09 5.64 14.64
C GLY A 28 10.18 4.43 14.90
N GLU A 29 9.35 4.57 15.93
CA GLU A 29 8.33 3.57 16.27
C GLU A 29 7.21 3.53 15.21
N PRO A 30 6.55 2.37 15.03
CA PRO A 30 5.34 2.28 14.22
C PRO A 30 4.20 3.14 14.76
N GLU A 31 3.48 3.83 13.88
CA GLU A 31 2.43 4.78 14.27
C GLU A 31 1.09 4.56 13.56
N ILE A 32 1.06 3.78 12.48
CA ILE A 32 -0.15 3.49 11.71
C ILE A 32 -0.14 2.06 11.18
N VAL A 33 -1.32 1.43 11.21
CA VAL A 33 -1.64 0.21 10.48
C VAL A 33 -2.65 0.54 9.39
N VAL A 34 -2.39 0.11 8.17
CA VAL A 34 -3.29 0.29 7.02
C VAL A 34 -3.66 -1.09 6.48
N VAL A 35 -4.96 -1.36 6.38
CA VAL A 35 -5.49 -2.56 5.71
C VAL A 35 -6.26 -2.10 4.49
N VAL A 36 -5.89 -2.64 3.33
CA VAL A 36 -6.53 -2.36 2.05
C VAL A 36 -7.15 -3.65 1.56
N LEU A 37 -8.43 -3.58 1.19
CA LEU A 37 -9.14 -4.61 0.44
C LEU A 37 -9.71 -3.94 -0.82
N VAL A 38 -9.36 -4.49 -1.98
CA VAL A 38 -9.86 -4.05 -3.28
C VAL A 38 -10.67 -5.19 -3.86
N GLU A 39 -11.97 -4.98 -3.96
CA GLU A 39 -12.85 -5.93 -4.61
C GLU A 39 -12.41 -6.13 -6.06
N PHE A 40 -12.31 -7.38 -6.51
CA PHE A 40 -11.88 -7.71 -7.87
C PHE A 40 -10.50 -7.13 -8.26
N GLY A 41 -9.67 -6.80 -7.25
CA GLY A 41 -8.38 -6.16 -7.45
C GLY A 41 -7.24 -7.10 -7.88
N ARG A 42 -7.49 -8.42 -7.88
CA ARG A 42 -6.61 -9.52 -8.29
C ARG A 42 -5.31 -9.64 -7.49
N SER A 43 -4.38 -8.69 -7.65
CA SER A 43 -3.05 -8.76 -7.07
C SER A 43 -2.94 -7.97 -5.77
N GLY A 44 -2.68 -8.66 -4.65
CA GLY A 44 -2.36 -8.00 -3.38
C GLY A 44 -1.13 -7.09 -3.48
N SER A 45 -0.03 -7.58 -4.05
CA SER A 45 1.23 -6.81 -4.19
C SER A 45 1.21 -5.78 -5.32
N GLY A 46 0.46 -6.04 -6.39
CA GLY A 46 0.36 -5.14 -7.56
C GLY A 46 -0.68 -4.04 -7.41
N THR A 47 -1.78 -4.30 -6.68
CA THR A 47 -2.93 -3.40 -6.56
C THR A 47 -3.05 -2.83 -5.15
N ALA A 48 -3.15 -3.69 -4.12
CA ALA A 48 -3.43 -3.23 -2.75
C ALA A 48 -2.20 -2.64 -2.04
N ALA A 49 -0.99 -3.18 -2.26
CA ALA A 49 0.22 -2.70 -1.60
C ALA A 49 0.60 -1.24 -1.98
N PRO A 50 0.52 -0.80 -3.25
CA PRO A 50 0.75 0.60 -3.59
C PRO A 50 -0.24 1.56 -2.91
N ILE A 51 -1.52 1.16 -2.76
CA ILE A 51 -2.53 1.95 -2.06
C ILE A 51 -2.17 2.09 -0.58
N ALA A 52 -1.79 0.99 0.08
CA ALA A 52 -1.36 1.00 1.47
C ALA A 52 -0.15 1.92 1.68
N ALA A 53 0.85 1.83 0.78
CA ALA A 53 2.07 2.64 0.85
C ALA A 53 1.77 4.15 0.70
N LYS A 54 0.93 4.55 -0.27
CA LYS A 54 0.53 5.96 -0.45
C LYS A 54 -0.29 6.50 0.72
N THR A 55 -1.16 5.65 1.28
CA THR A 55 -1.99 6.01 2.45
C THR A 55 -1.11 6.27 3.67
N ALA A 56 -0.15 5.38 3.95
CA ALA A 56 0.80 5.55 5.05
C ALA A 56 1.71 6.78 4.85
N ASP A 57 2.25 6.98 3.65
CA ASP A 57 3.08 8.15 3.32
C ASP A 57 2.31 9.46 3.51
N PHE A 58 1.08 9.54 2.99
CA PHE A 58 0.23 10.72 3.18
C PHE A 58 -0.04 11.01 4.66
N TYR A 59 -0.41 9.99 5.45
CA TYR A 59 -0.67 10.14 6.87
C TYR A 59 0.56 10.68 7.62
N LEU A 60 1.72 10.05 7.43
CA LEU A 60 2.96 10.43 8.10
C LEU A 60 3.41 11.83 7.69
N ARG A 61 3.40 12.15 6.39
CA ARG A 61 3.77 13.50 5.92
C ARG A 61 2.89 14.59 6.49
N LYS A 62 1.57 14.35 6.52
CA LYS A 62 0.62 15.27 7.13
C LYS A 62 0.87 15.44 8.63
N LYS A 63 1.13 14.35 9.35
CA LYS A 63 1.41 14.38 10.80
C LYS A 63 2.68 15.16 11.13
N TYR A 64 3.73 15.03 10.32
CA TYR A 64 5.05 15.65 10.57
C TYR A 64 5.29 16.96 9.78
N GLY A 65 4.28 17.50 9.09
CA GLY A 65 4.42 18.75 8.33
C GLY A 65 5.37 18.65 7.13
N ILE A 66 5.58 17.44 6.59
CA ILE A 66 6.39 17.20 5.39
C ILE A 66 5.52 17.49 4.16
N PRO A 67 6.03 18.21 3.14
CA PRO A 67 5.28 18.43 1.90
C PRO A 67 4.86 17.11 1.24
N ILE A 68 3.61 17.06 0.75
CA ILE A 68 3.09 15.91 0.01
C ILE A 68 3.61 15.98 -1.43
N ASP A 69 4.22 14.90 -1.92
CA ASP A 69 4.67 14.74 -3.31
C ASP A 69 3.68 13.86 -4.08
N THR A 70 3.66 13.97 -5.40
CA THR A 70 2.92 13.09 -6.30
C THR A 70 3.64 11.76 -6.54
N VAL A 71 4.96 11.71 -6.29
CA VAL A 71 5.79 10.50 -6.31
C VAL A 71 6.11 10.12 -4.86
N GLN A 72 5.39 9.13 -4.32
CA GLN A 72 5.41 8.86 -2.87
C GLN A 72 6.16 7.57 -2.53
N THR A 73 6.06 6.54 -3.36
CA THR A 73 6.62 5.23 -3.05
C THR A 73 8.03 5.05 -3.63
N LEU A 74 8.83 4.17 -3.02
CA LEU A 74 10.16 3.80 -3.55
C LEU A 74 10.06 3.32 -5.01
N ARG A 75 9.06 2.48 -5.30
CA ARG A 75 8.80 1.95 -6.64
C ARG A 75 8.58 3.07 -7.66
N GLU A 76 7.76 4.06 -7.32
CA GLU A 76 7.50 5.20 -8.22
C GLU A 76 8.74 6.07 -8.41
N HIS A 77 9.51 6.30 -7.35
CA HIS A 77 10.79 7.00 -7.45
C HIS A 77 11.74 6.27 -8.41
N MET A 78 11.93 4.96 -8.24
CA MET A 78 12.78 4.17 -9.12
C MET A 78 12.31 4.22 -10.59
N MET A 79 11.01 4.31 -10.84
CA MET A 79 10.44 4.37 -12.19
C MET A 79 10.55 5.76 -12.83
N LEU A 80 10.41 6.84 -12.05
CA LEU A 80 10.20 8.19 -12.58
C LEU A 80 11.36 9.16 -12.33
N ARG A 81 12.11 8.98 -11.25
CA ARG A 81 13.10 9.96 -10.74
C ARG A 81 14.43 9.35 -10.28
N GLY A 82 14.58 8.03 -10.37
CA GLY A 82 15.75 7.31 -9.84
C GLY A 82 15.71 7.14 -8.31
N TRP A 83 16.85 6.80 -7.73
CA TRP A 83 16.95 6.49 -6.30
C TRP A 83 16.70 7.73 -5.42
N PRO A 84 15.74 7.70 -4.47
CA PRO A 84 15.46 8.85 -3.62
C PRO A 84 16.52 9.03 -2.52
N GLN A 85 16.82 10.29 -2.17
CA GLN A 85 17.77 10.61 -1.09
C GLN A 85 17.34 10.05 0.28
N TRP A 86 16.04 10.00 0.57
CA TRP A 86 15.51 9.44 1.81
C TRP A 86 15.70 7.92 1.93
N ALA A 87 15.97 7.22 0.81
CA ALA A 87 16.26 5.78 0.77
C ALA A 87 17.74 5.45 0.87
N ASN A 88 18.63 6.43 0.98
CA ASN A 88 20.04 6.16 1.30
C ASN A 88 20.15 5.55 2.71
N PRO A 89 21.10 4.63 2.96
CA PRO A 89 21.33 4.04 4.28
C PRO A 89 21.43 5.10 5.38
#